data_AF-A0AAJ0RS14-F1
#
_entry.id   AF-A0AAJ0RS14-F1
#
_cell.length_a   1.000
_cell.length_b   1.000
_cell.length_c   1.000
_cell.angle_alpha   90.00
_cell.angle_beta   90.00
_cell.angle_gamma   90.00
#
_symmetry.space_group_name_H-M   'P 1'
#
loop_
_entity.id
_entity.type
_entity.pdbx_description
1 polymer ?
#
loop_
_entity_poly.entity_id
_entity_poly.type
_entity_poly.pdbx_seq_one_letter_code
_entity_poly.pdbx_strand_id
1 'polypeptide(L)' 'MLDTNLKTQLKAYLEKVTQPFEIVASLDDGEKSQEMLALLEDIASLSDHITLRTDGDDARRPSFALNRIGGN' A
#
# COMPACT_ATOMS: atom_id res chain seq x y z
N MET A 1 -1.65 -0.60 -14.18
CA MET A 1 -2.34 0.49 -13.44
C MET A 1 -3.71 -0.01 -12.99
N LEU A 2 -4.12 0.32 -11.76
CA LEU A 2 -5.45 -0.05 -11.24
C LEU A 2 -6.56 0.56 -12.10
N ASP A 3 -7.55 -0.27 -12.45
CA ASP A 3 -8.80 0.17 -13.05
C ASP A 3 -9.54 1.17 -12.14
N THR A 4 -10.18 2.17 -12.74
CA THR A 4 -10.89 3.25 -12.05
C THR A 4 -12.05 2.73 -11.19
N ASN A 5 -12.72 1.65 -11.61
CA ASN A 5 -13.80 1.05 -10.80
C ASN A 5 -13.21 0.40 -9.55
N LEU A 6 -12.09 -0.31 -9.67
CA LEU A 6 -11.42 -0.93 -8.54
C LEU A 6 -10.87 0.10 -7.55
N LYS A 7 -10.32 1.23 -8.02
CA LYS A 7 -9.94 2.36 -7.15
C LYS A 7 -11.14 2.91 -6.36
N THR A 8 -12.29 3.07 -7.03
CA THR A 8 -13.51 3.60 -6.40
C THR A 8 -14.04 2.65 -5.34
N GLN A 9 -14.08 1.35 -5.63
CA GLN A 9 -14.47 0.33 -4.64
C GLN A 9 -13.50 0.28 -3.46
N LEU A 10 -12.19 0.30 -3.74
CA LEU A 10 -11.18 0.31 -2.70
C LEU A 10 -11.33 1.53 -1.79
N LYS A 11 -11.51 2.73 -2.36
CA LYS A 11 -11.78 3.95 -1.60
C LYS A 11 -13.00 3.77 -0.67
N ALA A 12 -14.11 3.24 -1.17
CA ALA A 12 -15.31 3.00 -0.35
C ALA A 12 -15.06 2.01 0.80
N TYR A 13 -14.19 1.01 0.62
CA TYR A 13 -13.76 0.13 1.71
C TYR A 13 -12.81 0.85 2.69
N LEU A 14 -11.90 1.67 2.17
CA LEU A 14 -10.97 2.45 2.98
C LEU A 14 -11.66 3.55 3.79
N GLU A 15 -12.83 4.03 3.38
CA GLU A 15 -13.65 4.93 4.20
C GLU A 15 -14.22 4.25 5.47
N LYS A 16 -14.32 2.91 5.49
CA LYS A 16 -14.75 2.15 6.67
C LYS A 16 -13.60 1.88 7.65
N VAL A 17 -12.39 2.23 7.27
CA VAL A 17 -11.20 2.09 8.11
C VAL A 17 -11.28 3.13 9.21
N THR A 18 -11.23 2.65 10.44
CA THR A 18 -11.24 3.50 11.65
C THR A 18 -9.90 3.52 12.36
N GLN A 19 -8.94 2.73 11.89
CA GLN A 19 -7.66 2.51 12.56
C GLN A 19 -6.52 2.75 11.57
N PRO A 20 -5.43 3.37 12.02
CA PRO A 20 -4.29 3.61 11.15
C PRO A 20 -3.58 2.30 10.79
N PHE A 21 -3.16 2.18 9.53
CA PHE A 21 -2.34 1.08 9.04
C PHE A 21 -1.11 1.61 8.31
N GLU A 22 -0.09 0.78 8.25
CA GLU A 22 1.10 0.99 7.44
C GLU A 22 1.20 -0.09 6.35
N ILE A 23 1.55 0.36 5.16
CA ILE A 23 1.98 -0.48 4.05
C ILE A 23 3.50 -0.41 4.01
N VAL A 24 4.18 -1.52 4.27
CA VAL A 24 5.64 -1.61 4.19
C VAL A 24 6.01 -2.36 2.91
N ALA A 25 6.40 -1.64 1.88
CA ALA A 25 6.86 -2.17 0.61
C ALA A 25 8.33 -2.58 0.70
N SER A 26 8.62 -3.79 0.22
CA SER A 26 9.97 -4.31 -0.01
C SER A 26 10.19 -4.38 -1.52
N LEU A 27 11.01 -3.48 -2.03
CA LEU A 27 11.20 -3.23 -3.46
C LEU A 27 12.63 -3.56 -3.90
N ASP A 28 12.80 -3.91 -5.16
CA ASP A 28 14.08 -4.01 -5.86
C ASP A 28 14.19 -2.96 -6.98
N ASP A 29 15.29 -2.98 -7.74
CA ASP A 29 15.53 -2.04 -8.84
C ASP A 29 14.81 -2.43 -10.15
N GLY A 30 13.91 -3.43 -10.10
CA GLY A 30 13.19 -3.92 -11.27
C GLY A 30 11.96 -3.09 -11.63
N GLU A 31 11.53 -3.15 -12.90
CA GLU A 31 10.33 -2.46 -13.39
C GLU A 31 9.06 -2.83 -12.60
N LYS A 32 8.94 -4.10 -12.16
CA LYS A 32 7.81 -4.56 -11.35
C LYS A 32 7.74 -3.88 -9.98
N SER A 33 8.88 -3.54 -9.40
CA SER A 33 8.94 -2.81 -8.13
C SER A 33 8.48 -1.37 -8.30
N GLN A 34 8.83 -0.73 -9.42
CA GLN A 34 8.33 0.61 -9.74
C GLN A 34 6.82 0.61 -10.01
N GLU A 35 6.31 -0.40 -10.72
CA GLU A 35 4.86 -0.57 -10.91
C GLU A 35 4.11 -0.80 -9.60
N MET A 36 4.68 -1.60 -8.68
CA MET A 36 4.12 -1.81 -7.35
C MET A 36 4.16 -0.54 -6.52
N LEU A 37 5.26 0.22 -6.57
CA LEU A 37 5.38 1.49 -5.85
C LEU A 37 4.29 2.47 -6.28
N ALA A 38 4.12 2.68 -7.58
CA ALA A 38 3.09 3.56 -8.12
C ALA A 38 1.67 3.11 -7.69
N LEU A 39 1.44 1.80 -7.64
CA LEU A 39 0.19 1.22 -7.15
C LEU A 39 -0.04 1.53 -5.65
N LEU A 40 0.98 1.39 -4.82
CA LEU A 40 0.88 1.63 -3.38
C LEU A 40 0.75 3.11 -3.05
N GLU A 41 1.42 3.99 -3.81
CA GLU A 41 1.26 5.45 -3.72
C GLU A 41 -0.16 5.88 -4.06
N ASP A 42 -0.72 5.33 -5.14
CA ASP A 42 -2.12 5.51 -5.51
C ASP A 42 -3.05 5.14 -4.36
N ILE A 43 -2.83 3.99 -3.71
CA ILE A 43 -3.66 3.50 -2.60
C ILE A 43 -3.51 4.37 -1.35
N ALA A 44 -2.28 4.75 -0.99
CA ALA A 44 -2.01 5.62 0.16
C ALA A 44 -2.66 7.00 -0.02
N SER A 45 -2.76 7.50 -1.26
CA SER A 45 -3.45 8.76 -1.55
C SER A 45 -4.98 8.71 -1.37
N LEU A 46 -5.58 7.51 -1.28
CA LEU A 46 -7.03 7.36 -1.12
C LEU A 46 -7.51 7.50 0.33
N SER A 47 -6.61 7.42 1.32
CA SER A 47 -6.97 7.47 2.74
C SER A 47 -5.84 7.99 3.63
N ASP A 48 -6.15 8.98 4.45
CA ASP A 48 -5.21 9.52 5.46
C ASP A 48 -4.88 8.52 6.57
N HIS A 49 -5.60 7.40 6.67
CA HIS A 49 -5.32 6.32 7.62
C HIS A 49 -4.24 5.35 7.16
N ILE A 50 -3.74 5.50 5.92
CA ILE A 50 -2.73 4.62 5.35
C ILE A 50 -1.40 5.37 5.27
N THR A 51 -0.36 4.80 5.88
CA THR A 51 1.01 5.27 5.72
C THR A 51 1.78 4.32 4.81
N LEU A 52 2.39 4.83 3.73
CA LEU A 52 3.28 4.05 2.88
C LEU A 52 4.73 4.18 3.37
N ARG A 53 5.41 3.04 3.50
CA ARG A 53 6.83 2.91 3.78
C ARG A 53 7.47 2.03 2.72
N THR A 54 8.68 2.37 2.31
CA THR A 54 9.44 1.66 1.26
C THR A 54 10.75 1.07 1.79
N ASP A 55 10.92 1.05 3.11
CA ASP A 55 12.09 0.52 3.81
C ASP A 55 11.90 -0.93 4.27
N GLY A 56 11.01 -1.68 3.60
CA GLY A 56 10.84 -3.11 3.84
C GLY A 56 12.04 -3.92 3.34
N ASP A 57 12.42 -4.93 4.11
CA ASP A 57 13.56 -5.81 3.81
C ASP A 57 13.13 -7.29 3.61
N ASP A 58 11.94 -7.51 3.05
CA ASP A 58 11.49 -8.88 2.76
C ASP A 58 12.37 -9.53 1.68
N ALA A 59 12.62 -10.83 1.83
CA ALA A 59 13.39 -11.63 0.89
C ALA A 59 12.70 -11.76 -0.48
N ARG A 60 11.38 -11.61 -0.55
CA ARG A 60 10.61 -11.57 -1.79
C ARG A 60 10.42 -10.13 -2.22
N ARG A 61 11.01 -9.78 -3.36
CA ARG A 61 10.89 -8.45 -3.97
C ARG A 61 10.36 -8.59 -5.41
N PRO A 62 9.37 -7.80 -5.83
CA PRO A 62 8.59 -6.84 -5.02
C PRO A 62 7.54 -7.53 -4.12
N SER A 63 7.41 -7.05 -2.89
CA SER A 63 6.31 -7.43 -1.98
C SER A 63 5.91 -6.26 -1.08
N PHE A 64 4.80 -6.41 -0.36
CA PHE A 64 4.39 -5.44 0.66
C PHE A 64 3.71 -6.15 1.84
N ALA A 65 3.90 -5.60 3.03
CA ALA A 65 3.21 -6.00 4.25
C ALA A 65 2.18 -4.95 4.64
N LEU A 66 1.05 -5.40 5.19
CA LEU A 66 0.03 -4.54 5.79
C LEU A 66 0.06 -4.74 7.29
N ASN A 67 0.56 -3.75 8.02
CA ASN A 67 0.56 -3.79 9.48
C ASN A 67 -0.40 -2.75 10.04
N ARG A 68 -1.01 -3.07 11.16
CA ARG A 68 -1.82 -2.11 11.90
C ARG A 68 -0.93 -1.31 12.83
N ILE A 69 -1.00 0.01 12.75
CA ILE A 69 -0.24 0.87 13.66
C ILE A 69 -0.83 0.72 15.06
N GLY A 70 -0.01 0.26 16.01
CA GLY A 70 -0.42 -0.02 17.39
C GLY A 70 -1.16 -1.35 17.59
N GLY A 71 -1.13 -2.26 16.62
CA GLY A 71 -1.56 -3.65 16.82
C GLY A 71 -0.47 -4.42 17.58
N ASN A 72 -0.79 -4.83 18.81
CA ASN A 72 0.05 -5.66 19.67
C ASN A 72 -0.29 -7.14 19.49
#